data_AF-A0A2M7GC57-F1
#
_entry.id   AF-A0A2M7GC57-F1
#
_cell.length_a   1.000
_cell.length_b   1.000
_cell.length_c   1.000
_cell.angle_alpha   90.00
_cell.angle_beta   90.00
_cell.angle_gamma   90.00
#
_symmetry.space_group_name_H-M   'P 1'
#
loop_
_entity.id
_entity.type
_entity.pdbx_description
1 polymer ?
#
loop_
_entity_poly.entity_id
_entity_poly.type
_entity_poly.pdbx_seq_one_letter_code
_entity_poly.pdbx_strand_id
1 'polypeptide(L)'
;NETDLELALRFALEAGYRSILILAALGGRLDQSLGNLALLTDPSLAEVDVRLDDGIEEVFFVRKQADIQGRPGDTVSLLPWGSPAGGVTTEGLRWPLRGETLYPDKTRGVSNEMLGETASVTIQSGLLLVVHRRQNRKT
;
A
#
# COMPACT_ATOMS: atom_id res chain seq x y z
N ASN A 1 -1.40 25.89 -5.48
CA ASN A 1 -2.48 25.17 -6.18
C ASN A 1 -2.47 23.76 -5.67
N GLU A 2 -3.56 23.35 -5.03
CA GLU A 2 -3.72 22.04 -4.39
C GLU A 2 -4.73 21.26 -5.24
N THR A 3 -4.59 19.94 -5.30
CA THR A 3 -5.59 19.11 -6.01
C THR A 3 -6.84 18.93 -5.14
N ASP A 4 -7.98 18.57 -5.74
CA ASP A 4 -9.21 18.30 -5.00
C ASP A 4 -9.01 17.19 -3.94
N LEU A 5 -8.17 16.19 -4.25
CA LEU A 5 -7.84 15.11 -3.31
C LEU A 5 -7.02 15.60 -2.11
N GLU A 6 -6.07 16.49 -2.34
CA GLU A 6 -5.24 17.08 -1.29
C GLU A 6 -6.08 17.92 -0.31
N LEU A 7 -7.05 18.68 -0.82
CA LEU A 7 -8.01 19.41 0.00
C LEU A 7 -8.91 18.46 0.81
N ALA A 8 -9.42 17.40 0.18
CA ALA A 8 -10.27 16.41 0.85
C ALA A 8 -9.53 15.67 1.97
N LEU A 9 -8.27 15.28 1.74
CA LEU A 9 -7.42 14.64 2.76
C LEU A 9 -7.20 15.55 3.95
N ARG A 10 -6.83 16.81 3.72
CA ARG A 10 -6.61 17.78 4.79
C ARG A 10 -7.86 18.00 5.64
N PHE A 11 -9.02 18.16 4.99
CA PHE A 11 -10.29 18.27 5.70
C PHE A 11 -10.57 17.06 6.58
N ALA A 12 -10.35 15.84 6.07
CA ALA A 12 -10.53 14.62 6.85
C ALA A 12 -9.60 14.55 8.08
N LEU A 13 -8.36 15.00 7.93
CA LEU A 13 -7.40 15.08 9.03
C LEU A 13 -7.80 16.10 10.09
N GLU A 14 -8.20 17.30 9.67
CA GLU A 14 -8.67 18.36 10.57
C GLU A 14 -9.94 17.95 11.33
N ALA A 15 -10.80 17.16 10.69
CA ALA A 15 -11.97 16.55 11.32
C ALA A 15 -11.64 15.36 12.26
N GLY A 16 -10.38 14.93 12.32
CA GLY A 16 -9.90 13.89 13.24
C GLY A 16 -10.07 12.46 12.75
N TYR A 17 -10.39 12.22 11.48
CA TYR A 17 -10.49 10.86 10.93
C TYR A 17 -9.12 10.18 10.86
N ARG A 18 -9.09 8.89 11.18
CA ARG A 18 -7.87 8.06 11.23
C ARG A 18 -7.88 6.88 10.26
N SER A 19 -9.01 6.65 9.60
CA SER A 19 -9.16 5.67 8.53
C SER A 19 -9.87 6.37 7.38
N ILE A 20 -9.23 6.37 6.21
CA ILE A 20 -9.69 7.08 5.01
C ILE A 20 -9.58 6.13 3.83
N LEU A 21 -10.73 5.82 3.21
CA LEU A 21 -10.80 5.04 1.98
C LEU A 21 -11.11 5.99 0.81
N ILE A 22 -10.20 6.05 -0.16
CA ILE A 22 -10.33 6.86 -1.36
C ILE A 22 -10.71 5.93 -2.52
N LEU A 23 -11.90 6.17 -3.08
CA LEU A 23 -12.40 5.42 -4.24
C LEU A 23 -12.10 6.17 -5.54
N ALA A 24 -12.02 5.43 -6.65
CA ALA A 24 -11.84 5.97 -8.00
C ALA A 24 -10.57 6.84 -8.18
N ALA A 25 -9.53 6.57 -7.37
CA ALA A 25 -8.25 7.29 -7.42
C ALA A 25 -7.14 6.52 -8.17
N LEU A 26 -7.47 5.34 -8.72
CA LEU A 26 -6.59 4.50 -9.53
C LEU A 26 -7.13 4.37 -10.96
N GLY A 27 -6.23 4.37 -11.95
CA GLY A 27 -6.53 4.04 -13.35
C GLY A 27 -6.70 5.23 -14.30
N GLY A 28 -6.75 4.93 -15.60
CA GLY A 28 -6.91 5.89 -16.71
C GLY A 28 -5.67 6.75 -16.96
N ARG A 29 -5.31 7.60 -16.00
CA ARG A 29 -4.18 8.54 -16.07
C ARG A 29 -3.10 8.18 -15.06
N LEU A 30 -1.99 7.64 -15.58
CA LEU A 30 -0.85 7.21 -14.77
C LEU A 30 -0.26 8.34 -13.92
N ASP A 31 -0.17 9.54 -14.49
CA ASP A 31 0.33 10.73 -13.80
C ASP A 31 -0.54 11.10 -12.60
N GLN A 32 -1.87 10.99 -12.71
CA GLN A 32 -2.79 11.21 -11.59
C GLN A 32 -2.64 10.13 -10.53
N SER A 33 -2.54 8.85 -10.93
CA SER A 33 -2.35 7.75 -9.98
C SER A 33 -1.05 7.94 -9.18
N LEU A 34 0.06 8.27 -9.84
CA LEU A 34 1.33 8.57 -9.18
C LEU A 34 1.25 9.81 -8.29
N GLY A 35 0.54 10.85 -8.72
CA GLY A 35 0.28 12.04 -7.89
C GLY A 35 -0.49 11.72 -6.62
N ASN A 36 -1.55 10.92 -6.72
CA ASN A 36 -2.36 10.49 -5.59
C ASN A 36 -1.53 9.66 -4.60
N LEU A 37 -0.69 8.74 -5.09
CA LEU A 37 0.22 7.98 -4.22
C LEU A 37 1.25 8.88 -3.55
N ALA A 38 1.81 9.85 -4.27
CA ALA A 38 2.75 10.80 -3.69
C ALA A 38 2.13 11.60 -2.53
N LEU A 39 0.86 12.03 -2.66
CA LEU A 39 0.13 12.72 -1.59
C LEU A 39 0.04 11.87 -0.31
N LEU A 40 -0.12 10.55 -0.43
CA LEU A 40 -0.21 9.66 0.73
C LEU A 40 1.11 9.51 1.51
N THR A 41 2.22 10.00 0.96
CA THR A 41 3.52 9.95 1.63
C THR A 41 3.72 11.08 2.65
N ASP A 42 2.82 12.06 2.69
CA ASP A 42 2.85 13.18 3.62
C ASP A 42 3.04 12.71 5.09
N PRO A 43 4.02 13.25 5.83
CA PRO A 43 4.26 12.88 7.23
C PRO A 43 3.07 13.10 8.17
N SER A 44 2.16 14.04 7.87
CA SER A 44 0.93 14.26 8.64
C SER A 44 -0.02 13.05 8.58
N LEU A 45 0.11 12.19 7.57
CA LEU A 45 -0.63 10.95 7.41
C LEU A 45 0.04 9.76 8.11
N ALA A 46 1.14 9.95 8.85
CA ALA A 46 1.91 8.83 9.40
C ALA A 46 1.11 7.92 10.36
N GLU A 47 0.15 8.50 11.07
CA GLU A 47 -0.71 7.81 12.03
C GLU A 47 -2.16 7.68 11.51
N VAL A 48 -2.33 7.61 10.19
CA VAL A 48 -3.62 7.51 9.51
C VAL A 48 -3.59 6.37 8.51
N ASP A 49 -4.57 5.47 8.58
CA ASP A 49 -4.75 4.41 7.60
C ASP A 49 -5.46 4.98 6.36
N VAL A 50 -4.67 5.31 5.34
CA VAL A 50 -5.19 5.83 4.07
C VAL A 50 -4.98 4.79 2.97
N ARG A 51 -6.08 4.45 2.29
CA ARG A 51 -6.10 3.43 1.25
C ARG A 51 -6.77 3.95 -0.02
N LEU A 52 -6.23 3.58 -1.17
CA LEU A 52 -6.92 3.70 -2.45
C LEU A 52 -7.50 2.34 -2.80
N ASP A 53 -8.76 2.30 -3.20
CA ASP A 53 -9.42 1.05 -3.60
C ASP A 53 -10.31 1.27 -4.83
N ASP A 54 -10.15 0.43 -5.84
CA ASP A 54 -10.99 0.42 -7.05
C ASP A 54 -11.88 -0.84 -7.16
N GLY A 55 -11.88 -1.68 -6.13
CA GLY A 55 -12.56 -2.97 -6.07
C GLY A 55 -11.72 -4.14 -6.56
N ILE A 56 -10.70 -3.90 -7.38
CA ILE A 56 -9.75 -4.90 -7.88
C ILE A 56 -8.41 -4.76 -7.15
N GLU A 57 -7.91 -3.53 -7.05
CA GLU A 57 -6.65 -3.18 -6.42
C GLU A 57 -6.89 -2.29 -5.20
N GLU A 58 -6.27 -2.68 -4.09
CA GLU A 58 -6.10 -1.86 -2.90
C GLU A 58 -4.63 -1.44 -2.80
N VAL A 59 -4.40 -0.16 -2.56
CA VAL A 59 -3.05 0.42 -2.48
C VAL A 59 -2.91 1.30 -1.25
N PHE A 60 -1.86 1.08 -0.48
CA PHE A 60 -1.59 1.83 0.75
C PHE A 60 -0.12 1.79 1.14
N PHE A 61 0.29 2.66 2.07
CA PHE A 61 1.66 2.72 2.56
C PHE A 61 1.81 2.11 3.96
N VAL A 62 2.89 1.36 4.15
CA VAL A 62 3.30 0.79 5.43
C VAL A 62 4.51 1.56 5.95
N ARG A 63 4.38 2.08 7.17
CA ARG A 63 5.44 2.79 7.90
C ARG A 63 6.05 1.97 9.03
N LYS A 64 5.30 0.98 9.54
CA LYS A 64 5.73 0.07 10.61
C LYS A 64 5.19 -1.32 10.38
N GLN A 65 3.87 -1.46 10.32
CA GLN A 65 3.20 -2.74 10.09
C GLN A 65 1.83 -2.55 9.46
N ALA A 66 1.36 -3.55 8.74
CA ALA A 66 -0.02 -3.65 8.30
C ALA A 66 -0.43 -5.10 8.05
N ASP A 67 -1.72 -5.36 8.25
CA ASP A 67 -2.38 -6.59 7.81
C ASP A 67 -3.09 -6.33 6.48
N ILE A 68 -3.07 -7.36 5.63
CA ILE A 68 -3.71 -7.41 4.33
C ILE A 68 -4.80 -8.47 4.41
N GLN A 69 -6.04 -8.05 4.23
CA GLN A 69 -7.20 -8.93 4.19
C GLN A 69 -7.53 -9.27 2.75
N GLY A 70 -7.57 -10.56 2.44
CA GLY A 70 -7.71 -11.04 1.07
C GLY A 70 -8.08 -12.50 1.03
N ARG A 71 -7.60 -13.21 0.02
CA ARG A 71 -7.87 -14.63 -0.19
C ARG A 71 -6.64 -15.34 -0.72
N PRO A 72 -6.55 -16.68 -0.55
CA PRO A 72 -5.53 -17.46 -1.23
C PRO A 72 -5.52 -17.19 -2.73
N GLY A 73 -4.34 -16.93 -3.28
CA GLY A 73 -4.14 -16.61 -4.69
C GLY A 73 -4.11 -15.11 -5.01
N ASP A 74 -4.58 -14.23 -4.12
CA ASP A 74 -4.44 -12.79 -4.32
C ASP A 74 -2.96 -12.39 -4.46
N THR A 75 -2.70 -11.37 -5.28
CA THR A 75 -1.34 -10.89 -5.52
C THR A 75 -1.01 -9.72 -4.58
N VAL A 76 0.12 -9.77 -3.90
CA VAL A 76 0.64 -8.67 -3.07
C VAL A 76 2.01 -8.25 -3.59
N SER A 77 2.15 -7.00 -3.98
CA SER A 77 3.45 -6.40 -4.35
C SER A 77 3.91 -5.42 -3.28
N LEU A 78 5.18 -5.50 -2.92
CA LEU A 78 5.84 -4.66 -1.93
C LEU A 78 6.91 -3.82 -2.62
N LEU A 79 6.72 -2.50 -2.66
CA LEU A 79 7.52 -1.56 -3.42
C LEU A 79 8.10 -0.48 -2.49
N PRO A 80 9.42 -0.43 -2.27
CA PRO A 80 10.04 0.65 -1.51
C PRO A 80 9.82 2.00 -2.20
N TRP A 81 9.42 3.01 -1.43
CA TRP A 81 9.11 4.34 -1.98
C TRP A 81 10.12 5.38 -1.55
N GLY A 82 10.78 6.01 -2.53
CA GLY A 82 11.78 7.07 -2.34
C GLY A 82 13.12 6.62 -1.77
N SER A 83 13.16 5.58 -0.94
CA SER A 83 14.38 5.02 -0.33
C SER A 83 14.24 3.51 -0.06
N PRO A 84 15.34 2.80 0.24
CA PRO A 84 15.25 1.40 0.64
C PRO A 84 14.38 1.18 1.88
N ALA A 85 13.58 0.11 1.87
CA ALA A 85 12.80 -0.33 3.02
C ALA A 85 13.56 -1.47 3.73
N GLY A 86 13.90 -1.28 5.00
CA GLY A 86 14.77 -2.18 5.76
C GLY A 86 14.00 -3.05 6.72
N GLY A 87 14.53 -4.26 7.00
CA GLY A 87 13.96 -5.19 7.96
C GLY A 87 12.57 -5.70 7.55
N VAL A 88 12.32 -5.83 6.25
CA VAL A 88 11.01 -6.25 5.74
C VAL A 88 10.76 -7.71 6.07
N THR A 89 9.69 -7.97 6.80
CA THR A 89 9.24 -9.32 7.18
C THR A 89 7.80 -9.51 6.76
N THR A 90 7.48 -10.70 6.26
CA THR A 90 6.11 -11.04 5.83
C THR A 90 5.68 -12.42 6.30
N GLU A 91 4.38 -12.54 6.58
CA GLU A 91 3.71 -13.81 6.86
C GLU A 91 2.48 -13.96 5.96
N GLY A 92 2.03 -15.20 5.76
CA GLY A 92 0.88 -15.49 4.89
C GLY A 92 1.13 -15.31 3.39
N LEU A 93 2.39 -15.14 2.97
CA LEU A 93 2.81 -14.98 1.58
C LEU A 93 3.68 -16.15 1.10
N ARG A 94 3.52 -16.54 -0.17
CA ARG A 94 4.22 -17.67 -0.82
C ARG A 94 5.74 -17.50 -0.81
N TRP A 95 6.24 -16.30 -1.04
CA TRP A 95 7.67 -15.97 -0.99
C TRP A 95 7.95 -15.07 0.22
N PRO A 96 8.11 -15.63 1.42
CA PRO A 96 8.25 -14.83 2.64
C PRO A 96 9.53 -13.99 2.62
N LEU A 97 9.47 -12.81 3.24
CA LEU A 97 10.62 -11.98 3.57
C LEU A 97 10.97 -12.17 5.04
N ARG A 98 12.27 -12.25 5.37
CA ARG A 98 12.76 -12.53 6.72
C ARG A 98 13.78 -11.49 7.18
N GLY A 99 13.37 -10.22 7.23
CA GLY A 99 14.23 -9.10 7.62
C GLY A 99 15.10 -8.56 6.48
N GLU A 100 14.73 -8.81 5.23
CA GLU A 100 15.47 -8.36 4.05
C GLU A 100 15.35 -6.84 3.86
N THR A 101 16.30 -6.24 3.17
CA THR A 101 16.15 -4.86 2.66
C THR A 101 15.66 -4.91 1.23
N LEU A 102 14.56 -4.23 0.94
CA LEU A 102 14.04 -4.04 -0.40
C LEU A 102 14.57 -2.70 -0.95
N TYR A 103 15.00 -2.71 -2.22
CA TYR A 103 15.57 -1.55 -2.90
C TYR A 103 14.67 -1.09 -4.05
N PRO A 104 14.49 0.23 -4.28
CA PRO A 104 13.61 0.75 -5.34
C PRO A 104 13.98 0.30 -6.77
N ASP A 105 15.26 -0.01 -7.02
CA ASP A 105 15.78 -0.44 -8.32
C ASP A 105 15.78 -1.98 -8.50
N LYS A 106 15.18 -2.71 -7.55
CA LYS A 106 15.09 -4.18 -7.56
C LYS A 106 13.63 -4.62 -7.51
N THR A 107 13.36 -5.83 -8.00
CA THR A 107 12.01 -6.38 -8.10
C THR A 107 11.66 -7.37 -6.98
N ARG A 108 12.53 -7.55 -5.98
CA ARG A 108 12.21 -8.42 -4.84
C ARG A 108 11.01 -7.83 -4.09
N GLY A 109 10.01 -8.67 -3.83
CA GLY A 109 8.76 -8.29 -3.16
C GLY A 109 7.61 -8.01 -4.11
N VAL A 110 7.85 -7.90 -5.43
CA VAL A 110 6.80 -7.74 -6.43
C VAL A 110 6.13 -9.08 -6.74
N SER A 111 4.81 -9.04 -6.93
CA SER A 111 3.97 -10.18 -7.34
C SER A 111 4.05 -11.39 -6.42
N ASN A 112 4.01 -11.17 -5.11
CA ASN A 112 3.85 -12.25 -4.13
C ASN A 112 2.42 -12.78 -4.13
N GLU A 113 2.21 -13.98 -3.59
CA GLU A 113 0.88 -14.62 -3.57
C GLU A 113 0.45 -14.88 -2.13
N MET A 114 -0.77 -14.46 -1.78
CA MET A 114 -1.39 -14.79 -0.49
C MET A 114 -1.68 -16.29 -0.40
N LEU A 115 -1.33 -16.90 0.74
CA LEU A 115 -1.58 -18.31 1.02
C LEU A 115 -2.88 -18.55 1.81
N GLY A 116 -3.44 -17.48 2.39
CA GLY A 116 -4.57 -17.52 3.30
C GLY A 116 -5.49 -16.30 3.13
N GLU A 117 -6.40 -16.11 4.08
CA GLU A 117 -7.30 -14.94 4.11
C GLU A 117 -6.61 -13.68 4.65
N THR A 118 -5.46 -13.85 5.30
CA THR A 118 -4.67 -12.76 5.86
C THR A 118 -3.20 -12.93 5.51
N ALA A 119 -2.54 -11.82 5.22
CA ALA A 119 -1.08 -11.68 5.18
C ALA A 119 -0.66 -10.48 6.03
N SER A 120 0.57 -10.50 6.55
CA SER A 120 1.10 -9.38 7.33
C SER A 120 2.43 -8.91 6.75
N VAL A 121 2.70 -7.62 6.91
CA VAL A 121 3.97 -7.01 6.55
C VAL A 121 4.44 -6.08 7.66
N THR A 122 5.72 -6.18 8.01
CA THR A 122 6.39 -5.27 8.94
C THR A 122 7.67 -4.74 8.34
N ILE A 123 8.03 -3.49 8.65
CA ILE A 123 9.30 -2.87 8.28
C ILE A 123 9.97 -2.24 9.50
N GLN A 124 11.29 -2.16 9.49
CA GLN A 124 12.08 -1.47 10.52
C GLN A 124 12.42 -0.04 10.11
N SER A 125 12.51 0.24 8.81
CA SER A 125 12.85 1.56 8.28
C SER A 125 12.32 1.74 6.85
N GLY A 126 12.19 3.00 6.45
CA GLY A 126 11.76 3.40 5.11
C GLY A 126 10.24 3.49 4.99
N LEU A 127 9.76 3.52 3.75
CA LEU A 127 8.35 3.60 3.41
C LEU A 127 8.05 2.55 2.35
N LEU A 128 7.06 1.70 2.59
CA LEU A 128 6.76 0.57 1.73
C LEU A 128 5.35 0.71 1.15
N LEU A 129 5.25 0.84 -0.16
CA LEU A 129 3.98 0.77 -0.87
C LEU A 129 3.55 -0.70 -0.99
N VAL A 130 2.32 -0.98 -0.56
CA VAL A 130 1.65 -2.26 -0.75
C VAL A 130 0.63 -2.09 -1.88
N VAL A 131 0.70 -2.99 -2.86
CA VAL A 131 -0.32 -3.13 -3.91
C VAL A 131 -0.92 -4.52 -3.76
N HIS A 132 -2.14 -4.60 -3.27
CA HIS A 132 -2.92 -5.84 -3.16
C HIS A 132 -3.92 -5.92 -4.30
N ARG A 133 -3.72 -6.88 -5.19
CA ARG A 133 -4.60 -7.16 -6.33
C ARG A 133 -5.41 -8.42 -6.06
N ARG A 134 -6.72 -8.26 -6.01
CA ARG A 134 -7.69 -9.34 -5.76
C ARG A 134 -7.86 -10.17 -7.03
N GLN A 135 -7.86 -11.49 -6.91
CA GLN A 135 -8.19 -12.34 -8.06
C GLN A 135 -9.68 -12.25 -8.36
N ASN A 136 -10.02 -12.08 -9.64
CA ASN A 136 -11.39 -12.22 -10.10
C ASN A 136 -11.88 -13.62 -9.81
N ARG A 137 -13.12 -13.73 -9.29
CA ARG A 137 -13.80 -15.01 -9.14
C ARG A 137 -13.78 -15.70 -10.52
N LYS A 138 -13.12 -16.86 -10.62
CA LYS A 138 -13.45 -17.80 -11.68
C LYS A 138 -14.88 -18.26 -11.38
N THR A 139 -15.85 -17.64 -12.05
CA THR A 139 -17.22 -18.17 -12.17
C THR A 139 -17.19 -19.53 -12.83
#